data_AF-A0A4Y8C8E5-F1
#
_entry.id   AF-A0A4Y8C8E5-F1
#
_cell.length_a   1.000
_cell.length_b   1.000
_cell.length_c   1.000
_cell.angle_alpha   90.00
_cell.angle_beta   90.00
_cell.angle_gamma   90.00
#
_symmetry.space_group_name_H-M   'P 1'
#
loop_
_entity.id
_entity.type
_entity.pdbx_description
1 polymer ?
#
loop_
_entity_poly.entity_id
_entity_poly.type
_entity_poly.pdbx_seq_one_letter_code
_entity_poly.pdbx_strand_id
1 'polypeptide(L)'
;DALNTEAFLVLSHAHLKDEIKIKLIKTLAFNAGLNGMVIGQAIDCFFEDKRLSLNELEFLHTHKTARLIAAALKMGCEICELNNEESNQIYKLG
;
A
#
# COMPACT_ATOMS: atom_id res chain seq x y z
N ASP A 1 -5.57 -15.09 -4.50
CA ASP A 1 -4.29 -15.31 -5.23
C ASP A 1 -4.28 -14.73 -6.63
N ALA A 2 -5.14 -15.19 -7.55
CA ALA A 2 -5.14 -14.70 -8.94
C ALA A 2 -5.23 -13.16 -9.06
N LEU A 3 -6.16 -12.51 -8.37
CA LEU A 3 -6.33 -11.05 -8.42
C LEU A 3 -5.11 -10.28 -7.87
N ASN A 4 -4.39 -10.85 -6.90
CA ASN A 4 -3.19 -10.22 -6.37
C ASN A 4 -2.09 -10.20 -7.43
N THR A 5 -1.88 -11.31 -8.12
CA THR A 5 -0.93 -11.39 -9.24
C THR A 5 -1.36 -10.52 -10.41
N GLU A 6 -2.66 -10.48 -10.71
CA GLU A 6 -3.23 -9.67 -11.80
C GLU A 6 -2.94 -8.17 -11.61
N ALA A 7 -2.98 -7.66 -10.37
CA ALA A 7 -2.67 -6.26 -10.10
C ALA A 7 -1.27 -5.85 -10.59
N PHE A 8 -0.26 -6.72 -10.42
CA PHE A 8 1.09 -6.48 -10.90
C PHE A 8 1.21 -6.62 -12.42
N LEU A 9 0.42 -7.51 -13.02
CA LEU A 9 0.34 -7.67 -14.49
C LEU A 9 -0.28 -6.44 -15.15
N VAL A 10 -1.33 -5.87 -14.56
CA VAL A 10 -1.94 -4.63 -15.04
C VAL A 10 -0.93 -3.47 -15.03
N LEU A 11 -0.15 -3.33 -13.94
CA LEU A 11 0.89 -2.29 -13.85
C LEU A 11 2.02 -2.49 -14.86
N SER A 12 2.43 -3.74 -15.15
CA SER A 12 3.52 -4.02 -16.09
C SER A 12 3.13 -3.70 -17.55
N HIS A 13 1.86 -3.82 -17.89
CA HIS A 13 1.29 -3.48 -19.20
C HIS A 13 0.81 -2.03 -19.34
N ALA A 14 0.91 -1.21 -18.29
CA ALA A 14 0.47 0.18 -18.35
C ALA A 14 1.22 0.97 -19.45
N HIS A 15 0.50 1.86 -20.15
CA HIS A 15 1.10 2.73 -21.17
C HIS A 15 1.84 3.92 -20.52
N LEU A 16 2.89 3.62 -19.76
CA LEU A 16 3.72 4.55 -19.01
C LEU A 16 5.20 4.25 -19.28
N LYS A 17 6.08 5.22 -18.97
CA LYS A 17 7.54 5.00 -18.97
C LYS A 17 7.89 3.80 -18.08
N ASP A 18 8.83 2.98 -18.51
CA ASP A 18 9.25 1.79 -17.76
C ASP A 18 9.72 2.11 -16.32
N GLU A 19 10.40 3.24 -16.13
CA GLU A 19 10.80 3.69 -14.80
C GLU A 19 9.60 3.96 -13.89
N ILE A 20 8.53 4.56 -14.42
CA ILE A 20 7.30 4.82 -13.66
C ILE A 20 6.63 3.49 -13.31
N LYS A 21 6.50 2.56 -14.27
CA LYS A 21 5.94 1.22 -13.99
C LYS A 21 6.69 0.50 -12.88
N ILE A 22 8.03 0.55 -12.89
CA ILE A 22 8.86 -0.05 -11.84
C ILE A 22 8.60 0.62 -10.48
N LYS A 23 8.45 1.96 -10.43
CA LYS A 23 8.09 2.67 -9.19
C LYS A 23 6.72 2.23 -8.66
N LEU A 24 5.70 2.18 -9.53
CA LEU A 24 4.34 1.75 -9.19
C LEU A 24 4.31 0.31 -8.64
N ILE A 25 5.01 -0.62 -9.30
CA ILE A 25 5.10 -2.02 -8.85
C ILE A 25 5.77 -2.10 -7.48
N LYS A 26 6.87 -1.35 -7.26
CA LYS A 26 7.55 -1.31 -5.96
C LYS A 26 6.63 -0.76 -4.86
N THR A 27 5.93 0.34 -5.14
CA THR A 27 5.01 0.98 -4.19
C THR A 27 3.84 0.05 -3.84
N LEU A 28 3.23 -0.61 -4.82
CA LEU A 28 2.16 -1.58 -4.56
C LEU A 28 2.68 -2.79 -3.77
N ALA A 29 3.80 -3.39 -4.19
CA ALA A 29 4.35 -4.58 -3.54
C ALA A 29 4.73 -4.32 -2.07
N PHE A 30 5.34 -3.16 -1.78
CA PHE A 30 5.73 -2.80 -0.42
C PHE A 30 4.52 -2.64 0.50
N ASN A 31 3.47 -1.97 0.03
CA ASN A 31 2.30 -1.63 0.85
C ASN A 31 1.26 -2.75 0.91
N ALA A 32 1.11 -3.56 -0.14
CA ALA A 32 0.23 -4.73 -0.13
C ALA A 32 0.90 -5.96 0.52
N GLY A 33 2.23 -5.99 0.57
CA GLY A 33 2.99 -7.12 1.13
C GLY A 33 3.17 -7.08 2.64
N LEU A 34 4.25 -7.72 3.10
CA LEU A 34 4.57 -7.92 4.52
C LEU A 34 4.63 -6.62 5.33
N ASN A 35 5.02 -5.50 4.71
CA ASN A 35 5.21 -4.23 5.41
C ASN A 35 3.92 -3.40 5.52
N GLY A 36 2.77 -3.87 5.01
CA GLY A 36 1.50 -3.16 5.06
C GLY A 36 0.29 -4.08 5.24
N MET A 37 -0.46 -4.32 4.17
CA MET A 37 -1.76 -5.00 4.24
C MET A 37 -1.68 -6.40 4.87
N VAL A 38 -0.68 -7.21 4.50
CA VAL A 38 -0.55 -8.59 5.01
C VAL A 38 -0.28 -8.64 6.51
N ILE A 39 0.51 -7.71 7.06
CA ILE A 39 0.73 -7.67 8.53
C ILE A 39 -0.55 -7.21 9.25
N GLY A 40 -1.31 -6.28 8.67
CA GLY A 40 -2.61 -5.89 9.20
C GLY A 40 -3.60 -7.06 9.24
N GLN A 41 -3.61 -7.89 8.19
CA GLN A 41 -4.42 -9.12 8.14
C GLN A 41 -3.96 -10.18 9.14
N ALA A 42 -2.66 -10.40 9.28
CA ALA A 42 -2.12 -11.36 10.24
C ALA A 42 -2.46 -10.96 11.69
N ILE A 43 -2.40 -9.67 12.01
CA ILE A 43 -2.77 -9.12 13.30
C ILE A 43 -4.27 -9.28 13.54
N ASP A 44 -5.10 -8.95 12.54
CA ASP A 44 -6.55 -9.13 12.61
C ASP A 44 -6.93 -10.57 12.96
N CYS A 45 -6.35 -11.56 12.29
CA CYS A 45 -6.53 -12.98 12.64
C CYS A 45 -6.02 -13.34 14.05
N PHE A 46 -4.90 -12.76 14.49
CA PHE A 46 -4.33 -13.07 15.81
C PHE A 46 -5.16 -12.50 16.98
N PHE A 47 -5.94 -11.45 16.72
CA PHE A 47 -6.73 -10.72 17.70
C PHE A 47 -8.25 -10.91 17.55
N GLU A 48 -8.70 -11.83 16.70
CA GLU A 48 -10.11 -12.06 16.34
C GLU A 48 -11.04 -12.30 17.57
N ASP A 49 -10.48 -12.74 18.70
CA ASP A 49 -11.20 -12.95 19.98
C ASP A 49 -10.62 -12.18 21.19
N LYS A 50 -9.81 -11.14 20.95
CA LYS A 50 -9.12 -10.38 22.00
C LYS A 50 -9.62 -8.94 22.05
N ARG A 51 -9.69 -8.37 23.26
CA ARG A 51 -9.87 -6.93 23.42
C ARG A 51 -8.56 -6.21 23.11
N LEU A 52 -8.58 -5.44 22.05
CA LEU A 52 -7.48 -4.58 21.64
C LEU A 52 -7.49 -3.29 22.48
N SER A 53 -6.32 -2.83 22.88
CA SER A 53 -6.11 -1.44 23.29
C SER A 53 -6.26 -0.49 22.09
N LEU A 54 -6.47 0.80 22.36
CA LEU A 54 -6.57 1.81 21.30
C LEU A 54 -5.34 1.79 20.37
N ASN A 55 -4.14 1.68 20.94
CA ASN A 55 -2.89 1.66 20.17
C ASN A 55 -2.80 0.43 19.23
N GLU A 56 -3.26 -0.73 19.68
CA GLU A 56 -3.27 -1.94 18.86
C GLU A 56 -4.33 -1.86 17.75
N LEU A 57 -5.48 -1.25 18.05
CA LEU A 57 -6.54 -1.02 17.07
C LEU A 57 -6.11 -0.02 15.98
N GLU A 58 -5.45 1.07 16.38
CA GLU A 58 -4.86 2.04 15.44
C GLU A 58 -3.77 1.38 14.58
N PHE A 59 -2.90 0.56 15.18
CA PHE A 59 -1.90 -0.19 14.43
C PHE A 59 -2.53 -1.14 13.40
N LEU A 60 -3.55 -1.90 13.81
CA LEU A 60 -4.29 -2.81 12.94
C LEU A 60 -4.89 -2.07 11.75
N HIS A 61 -5.67 -1.01 11.97
CA HIS A 61 -6.33 -0.29 10.89
C HIS A 61 -5.35 0.46 9.98
N THR A 62 -4.28 1.01 10.54
CA THR A 62 -3.21 1.65 9.76
C THR A 62 -2.62 0.65 8.76
N HIS A 63 -2.33 -0.57 9.20
CA HIS A 63 -1.67 -1.55 8.35
C HIS A 63 -2.64 -2.28 7.42
N LYS A 64 -3.82 -2.65 7.90
CA LYS A 64 -4.83 -3.40 7.13
C LYS A 64 -5.42 -2.58 6.00
N THR A 65 -5.63 -1.28 6.21
CA THR A 65 -6.42 -0.45 5.29
C THR A 65 -5.68 0.82 4.84
N ALA A 66 -5.16 1.61 5.77
CA ALA A 66 -4.60 2.93 5.48
C ALA A 66 -3.38 2.86 4.54
N ARG A 67 -2.48 1.89 4.74
CA ARG A 67 -1.30 1.64 3.88
C ARG A 67 -1.62 1.52 2.40
N LEU A 68 -2.71 0.83 2.04
CA LEU A 68 -3.06 0.62 0.64
C LEU A 68 -3.72 1.88 0.03
N ILE A 69 -4.44 2.66 0.85
CA ILE A 69 -4.98 3.97 0.46
C ILE A 69 -3.83 4.96 0.21
N ALA A 70 -2.89 5.06 1.15
CA ALA A 70 -1.69 5.87 1.04
C ALA A 70 -0.86 5.50 -0.21
N ALA A 71 -0.75 4.19 -0.50
CA ALA A 71 -0.09 3.70 -1.70
C ALA A 71 -0.79 4.19 -2.98
N ALA A 72 -2.12 4.11 -3.05
CA ALA A 72 -2.87 4.59 -4.20
C ALA A 72 -2.67 6.09 -4.45
N LEU A 73 -2.69 6.90 -3.39
CA LEU A 73 -2.40 8.35 -3.49
C LEU A 73 -0.98 8.60 -4.00
N LYS A 74 0.02 7.92 -3.42
CA LYS A 74 1.43 8.04 -3.82
C LYS A 74 1.66 7.62 -5.27
N MET A 75 1.00 6.55 -5.72
CA MET A 75 1.07 6.08 -7.10
C MET A 75 0.55 7.13 -8.09
N GLY A 76 -0.47 7.91 -7.73
CA GLY A 76 -0.91 9.07 -8.51
C GLY A 76 0.19 10.13 -8.65
N CYS A 77 0.92 10.42 -7.57
CA CYS A 77 2.06 11.35 -7.60
C CYS A 77 3.20 10.84 -8.49
N GLU A 78 3.50 9.54 -8.42
CA GLU A 78 4.55 8.90 -9.22
C GLU A 78 4.23 8.95 -10.72
N ILE A 79 2.96 8.79 -11.10
CA ILE A 79 2.49 8.94 -12.49
C ILE A 79 2.67 10.38 -12.99
N CYS A 80 2.39 11.36 -12.14
CA CYS A 80 2.57 12.78 -12.44
C CYS A 80 4.03 13.25 -12.30
N GLU A 81 4.97 12.34 -11.99
CA GLU A 81 6.39 12.63 -11.83
C GLU A 81 6.70 13.74 -10.79
N LEU A 82 5.89 13.81 -9.72
CA LEU A 82 6.15 14.72 -8.59
C LEU A 82 7.47 14.35 -7.88
N ASN A 83 8.05 15.32 -7.19
CA ASN A 83 9.25 15.04 -6.41
C ASN A 83 8.95 14.13 -5.20
N ASN A 84 10.00 13.54 -4.63
CA ASN A 84 9.87 12.60 -3.52
C ASN A 84 9.30 13.25 -2.26
N GLU A 85 9.54 14.54 -2.03
CA GLU A 85 9.09 15.23 -0.83
C GLU A 85 7.58 15.42 -0.84
N GLU A 86 7.03 15.94 -1.95
CA GLU A 86 5.58 16.09 -2.17
C GLU A 86 4.87 14.74 -2.15
N SER A 87 5.45 13.74 -2.82
CA SER A 87 4.90 12.37 -2.83
C SER A 87 4.85 11.76 -1.42
N ASN A 88 5.85 12.05 -0.58
CA ASN A 88 5.87 11.59 0.81
C ASN A 88 4.88 12.35 1.70
N GLN A 89 4.64 13.63 1.45
CA GLN A 89 3.61 14.39 2.16
C GLN A 89 2.22 13.81 1.86
N ILE A 90 1.93 13.53 0.59
CA ILE A 90 0.66 12.92 0.19
C ILE A 90 0.52 11.50 0.75
N TYR A 91 1.59 10.71 0.75
CA TYR A 91 1.57 9.37 1.36
C TYR A 91 1.23 9.41 2.87
N LYS A 92 1.66 10.43 3.60
CA LYS A 92 1.34 10.58 5.04
C LYS A 92 -0.10 10.97 5.33
N LEU A 93 -0.85 11.45 4.33
CA LEU A 93 -2.27 11.79 4.50
C LEU A 93 -3.18 10.56 4.49
N GLY A 94 -2.77 9.50 3.79
CA GLY A 94 -3.47 8.23 3.74
C GLY A 94 -3.16 7.35 4.94
#